data_AF-A0A484KA73-F1
#
_entry.id   AF-A0A484KA73-F1
#
_cell.length_a   1.000
_cell.length_b   1.000
_cell.length_c   1.000
_cell.angle_alpha   90.00
_cell.angle_beta   90.00
_cell.angle_gamma   90.00
#
_symmetry.space_group_name_H-M   'P 1'
#
loop_
_entity.id
_entity.type
_entity.pdbx_description
1 polymer ?
#
loop_
_entity_poly.entity_id
_entity_poly.type
_entity_poly.pdbx_seq_one_letter_code
_entity_poly.pdbx_strand_id
1 'polypeptide(L)'
;MNKLRTPRTSPSPKLISKLRRREAGEIRCIELSAPYLHIKMSDEEVVDQKKTLEENCKPKCVKPLRQYHACAKRIEGDETGNKHCTGQYFDYWHCIDECVALKLFAKLK
;
A
#
# COMPACT_ATOMS: atom_id res chain seq x y z
N MET A 1 -4.79 -15.88 -25.98
CA MET A 1 -5.47 -14.57 -25.80
C MET A 1 -6.40 -14.69 -24.61
N ASN A 2 -6.57 -13.60 -23.86
CA ASN A 2 -7.27 -13.45 -22.56
C ASN A 2 -6.48 -13.82 -21.29
N LYS A 3 -5.76 -12.83 -20.75
CA LYS A 3 -5.42 -12.80 -19.33
C LYS A 3 -6.68 -12.38 -18.57
N LEU A 4 -7.29 -13.30 -17.81
CA LEU A 4 -8.30 -12.94 -16.82
C LEU A 4 -7.68 -11.96 -15.83
N ARG A 5 -8.16 -10.72 -15.86
CA ARG A 5 -7.82 -9.67 -14.91
C ARG A 5 -8.65 -9.96 -13.66
N THR A 6 -8.06 -10.56 -12.64
CA THR A 6 -8.74 -10.78 -11.36
C THR A 6 -9.11 -9.43 -10.74
N PRO A 7 -10.31 -9.27 -10.16
CA PRO A 7 -10.68 -8.05 -9.47
C PRO A 7 -9.93 -8.01 -8.13
N ARG A 8 -8.83 -7.27 -8.07
CA ARG A 8 -8.27 -6.83 -6.79
C ARG A 8 -9.21 -5.78 -6.22
N THR A 9 -10.04 -6.18 -5.26
CA THR A 9 -10.86 -5.27 -4.46
C THR A 9 -9.93 -4.36 -3.66
N SER A 10 -9.72 -3.15 -4.17
CA SER A 10 -9.06 -2.07 -3.43
C SER A 10 -10.04 -1.46 -2.43
N PRO A 11 -9.67 -1.25 -1.15
CA PRO A 11 -10.50 -0.46 -0.25
C PRO A 11 -10.67 0.96 -0.79
N SER A 12 -11.90 1.46 -0.83
CA SER A 12 -12.25 2.77 -1.37
C SER A 12 -11.59 3.94 -0.58
N PRO A 13 -11.28 5.08 -1.23
CA PRO A 13 -10.63 6.25 -0.60
C PRO A 13 -11.37 6.87 0.60
N LYS A 14 -12.66 6.56 0.80
CA LYS A 14 -13.49 7.07 1.89
C LYS A 14 -13.01 6.64 3.30
N LEU A 15 -12.08 5.70 3.41
CA LEU A 15 -11.51 5.27 4.69
C LEU A 15 -10.29 6.11 5.15
N ILE A 16 -9.71 6.93 4.28
CA ILE A 16 -8.51 7.73 4.59
C ILE A 16 -8.86 9.04 5.31
N SER A 17 -10.00 9.66 5.00
CA SER A 17 -10.35 11.00 5.51
C SER A 17 -10.86 11.06 6.95
N LYS A 18 -11.18 9.92 7.59
CA LYS A 18 -11.58 9.90 9.01
C LYS A 18 -10.40 9.81 9.99
N LEU A 19 -9.16 9.73 9.51
CA LEU A 19 -7.96 9.48 10.32
C LEU A 19 -7.14 10.75 10.65
N ARG A 20 -7.76 11.94 10.72
CA ARG A 20 -7.01 13.16 11.04
C ARG A 20 -7.77 14.14 11.95
N ARG A 21 -7.84 13.79 13.24
CA ARG A 21 -7.62 14.70 14.40
C ARG A 21 -7.89 13.97 15.73
N ARG A 22 -6.82 13.64 16.48
CA ARG A 22 -6.65 13.85 17.94
C ARG A 22 -5.33 13.24 18.44
N GLU A 23 -4.49 14.16 18.93
CA GLU A 23 -3.52 14.09 20.04
C GLU A 23 -2.27 13.19 19.97
N ALA A 24 -1.14 13.84 20.26
CA ALA A 24 0.15 13.26 20.53
C ALA A 24 0.12 12.52 21.87
N GLY A 25 0.63 11.29 21.91
CA GLY A 25 0.77 10.50 23.13
C GLY A 25 0.24 9.08 22.97
N GLU A 26 1.16 8.15 22.80
CA GLU A 26 1.03 6.71 23.11
C GLU A 26 -0.22 5.97 22.60
N ILE A 27 -0.18 5.49 21.36
CA ILE A 27 -1.19 4.55 20.85
C ILE A 27 -0.67 3.12 21.04
N ARG A 28 -1.06 2.52 22.16
CA ARG A 28 -1.11 1.06 22.31
C ARG A 28 -2.16 0.53 21.35
N CYS A 29 -1.71 -0.20 20.33
CA CYS A 29 -2.57 -1.04 19.51
C CYS A 29 -3.07 -2.20 20.37
N ILE A 30 -4.36 -2.23 20.73
CA ILE A 30 -5.01 -3.43 21.29
C ILE A 30 -6.31 -3.68 20.48
N GLU A 31 -6.20 -4.65 19.56
CA GLU A 31 -7.10 -5.78 19.24
C GLU A 31 -8.64 -5.55 19.10
N LEU A 32 -9.41 -6.10 18.15
CA LEU A 32 -9.28 -7.30 17.29
C LEU A 32 -10.45 -7.31 16.25
N SER A 33 -10.23 -7.80 15.01
CA SER A 33 -11.10 -8.79 14.32
C SER A 33 -10.81 -8.94 12.82
N ALA A 34 -9.81 -9.75 12.46
CA ALA A 34 -9.87 -10.82 11.45
C ALA A 34 -8.48 -11.49 11.25
N PRO A 35 -8.44 -12.79 10.93
CA PRO A 35 -7.47 -13.74 11.49
C PRO A 35 -6.33 -14.07 10.51
N TYR A 36 -5.48 -13.10 10.19
CA TYR A 36 -4.29 -13.38 9.38
C TYR A 36 -3.00 -12.96 10.09
N LEU A 37 -2.44 -13.96 10.77
CA LEU A 37 -1.01 -14.21 10.89
C LEU A 37 -0.24 -13.48 12.00
N HIS A 38 -0.48 -13.90 13.25
CA HIS A 38 0.59 -13.95 14.23
C HIS A 38 1.33 -15.29 14.07
N ILE A 39 2.38 -15.33 13.24
CA ILE A 39 3.36 -16.42 13.28
C ILE A 39 4.24 -16.15 14.50
N LYS A 40 4.11 -16.97 15.53
CA LYS A 40 5.16 -17.18 16.52
C LYS A 40 5.72 -18.58 16.32
N MET A 41 6.95 -18.70 15.83
CA MET A 41 7.89 -19.78 16.18
C MET A 41 9.32 -19.34 15.77
N SER A 42 10.27 -19.45 16.71
CA SER A 42 11.72 -19.17 16.65
C SER A 42 12.18 -17.69 16.69
N ASP A 43 13.14 -17.41 17.58
CA ASP A 43 13.80 -16.13 17.90
C ASP A 43 14.75 -15.64 16.79
N GLU A 44 14.34 -15.73 15.54
CA GLU A 44 15.07 -15.14 14.41
C GLU A 44 14.11 -14.16 13.74
N GLU A 45 14.38 -12.85 13.81
CA GLU A 45 13.57 -11.84 13.13
C GLU A 45 13.54 -12.14 11.63
N VAL A 46 12.50 -12.85 11.17
CA VAL A 46 12.26 -13.05 9.75
C VAL A 46 11.81 -11.72 9.18
N VAL A 47 12.79 -10.91 8.79
CA VAL A 47 12.56 -9.62 8.13
C VAL A 47 11.86 -9.90 6.80
N ASP A 48 10.67 -9.33 6.62
CA ASP A 48 10.01 -9.33 5.31
C ASP A 48 10.87 -8.55 4.30
N GLN A 49 11.61 -9.31 3.50
CA GLN A 49 12.53 -8.79 2.49
C GLN A 49 11.77 -7.98 1.43
N LYS A 50 10.49 -8.30 1.19
CA LYS A 50 9.65 -7.54 0.26
C LYS A 50 9.45 -6.12 0.75
N LYS A 51 9.06 -5.94 2.02
CA LYS A 51 8.84 -4.63 2.63
C LYS A 51 10.11 -3.76 2.57
N THR A 52 11.26 -4.36 2.85
CA THR A 52 12.55 -3.67 2.77
C THR A 52 12.86 -3.20 1.34
N LEU A 53 12.55 -4.02 0.34
CA LEU A 53 12.75 -3.67 -1.06
C LEU A 53 11.76 -2.61 -1.54
N GLU A 54 10.51 -2.65 -1.09
CA GLU A 54 9.49 -1.64 -1.39
C GLU A 54 9.94 -0.24 -0.92
N GLU A 55 10.42 -0.11 0.33
CA GLU A 55 10.94 1.17 0.85
C GLU A 55 12.11 1.72 0.01
N ASN A 56 13.02 0.83 -0.40
CA ASN A 56 14.15 1.19 -1.27
C ASN A 56 13.74 1.59 -2.69
N CYS A 57 12.56 1.14 -3.14
CA CYS A 57 12.02 1.44 -4.47
C CYS A 57 11.15 2.71 -4.50
N LYS A 58 10.57 3.13 -3.36
CA LYS A 58 9.81 4.40 -3.25
C LYS A 58 10.52 5.64 -3.81
N PRO A 59 11.80 5.93 -3.48
CA PRO A 59 12.47 7.12 -4.00
C PRO A 59 12.71 7.08 -5.52
N LYS A 60 12.63 5.90 -6.16
CA LYS A 60 12.76 5.76 -7.61
C LYS A 60 11.44 6.03 -8.35
N CYS A 61 10.31 5.81 -7.68
CA CYS A 61 8.96 5.94 -8.23
C CYS A 61 8.28 7.27 -7.84
N VAL A 62 9.06 8.34 -7.67
CA VAL A 62 8.55 9.65 -7.21
C VAL A 62 7.59 10.33 -8.18
N LYS A 63 7.75 10.14 -9.49
CA LYS A 63 6.88 10.75 -10.51
C LYS A 63 5.44 10.24 -10.41
N PRO A 64 5.15 8.92 -10.48
CA PRO A 64 3.80 8.42 -10.31
C PRO A 64 3.26 8.66 -8.89
N LEU A 65 4.12 8.67 -7.87
CA LEU A 65 3.72 9.03 -6.49
C LEU A 65 3.15 10.46 -6.41
N ARG A 66 3.81 11.44 -7.05
CA ARG A 66 3.31 12.83 -7.10
C ARG A 66 1.96 12.93 -7.81
N GLN A 67 1.77 12.19 -8.90
CA GLN A 67 0.51 12.16 -9.65
C GLN A 67 -0.62 11.54 -8.82
N TYR A 68 -0.33 10.45 -8.09
CA TYR A 68 -1.26 9.84 -7.16
C TYR A 68 -1.67 10.82 -6.05
N HIS A 69 -0.71 11.51 -5.42
CA HIS A 69 -1.03 12.50 -4.40
C HIS A 69 -1.83 13.70 -4.93
N ALA A 70 -1.54 14.15 -6.14
CA ALA A 70 -2.33 15.21 -6.78
C ALA A 70 -3.78 14.74 -7.03
N CYS A 71 -3.97 13.50 -7.48
CA CYS A 71 -5.30 12.92 -7.62
C CYS A 71 -6.00 12.78 -6.26
N ALA A 72 -5.30 12.31 -5.22
CA ALA A 72 -5.85 12.15 -3.87
C ALA A 72 -6.39 13.47 -3.32
N LYS A 73 -5.64 14.58 -3.48
CA LYS A 73 -6.09 15.93 -3.09
C LYS A 73 -7.33 16.38 -3.86
N ARG A 74 -7.44 16.04 -5.15
CA ARG A 74 -8.61 16.38 -5.96
C ARG A 74 -9.87 15.67 -5.47
N ILE A 75 -9.75 14.43 -4.98
CA ILE A 75 -10.89 13.62 -4.53
C ILE A 75 -11.24 13.77 -3.04
N GLU A 76 -10.43 14.51 -2.27
CA GLU A 76 -10.61 14.65 -0.82
C GLU A 76 -11.95 15.32 -0.45
N GLY A 77 -12.47 16.22 -1.30
CA GLY A 77 -13.74 16.92 -1.11
C GLY A 77 -14.94 16.29 -1.81
N ASP A 78 -14.81 15.08 -2.37
CA ASP A 78 -15.85 14.50 -3.22
C ASP A 78 -16.79 13.56 -2.48
N GLU A 79 -18.02 14.02 -2.25
CA GLU A 79 -19.05 13.30 -1.50
C GLU A 79 -19.82 12.28 -2.36
N THR A 80 -19.92 12.53 -3.67
CA THR A 80 -20.62 11.68 -4.66
C THR A 80 -20.04 10.27 -4.75
N GLY A 81 -18.79 10.06 -4.31
CA GLY A 81 -18.14 8.75 -4.30
C GLY A 81 -17.75 8.20 -5.68
N ASN A 82 -18.05 8.91 -6.77
CA ASN A 82 -17.77 8.50 -8.16
C ASN A 82 -16.35 8.81 -8.64
N LYS A 83 -15.58 9.59 -7.87
CA LYS A 83 -14.21 9.95 -8.24
C LYS A 83 -13.21 9.05 -7.52
N HIS A 84 -12.24 8.54 -8.27
CA HIS A 84 -11.27 7.57 -7.77
C HIS A 84 -9.89 7.81 -8.40
N CYS A 85 -8.84 7.37 -7.71
CA CYS A 85 -7.45 7.47 -8.15
C CYS A 85 -6.82 6.11 -8.47
N THR A 86 -7.66 5.11 -8.80
CA THR A 86 -7.21 3.72 -9.04
C THR A 86 -6.22 3.64 -10.20
N GLY A 87 -6.38 4.45 -11.24
CA GLY A 87 -5.40 4.54 -12.35
C GLY A 87 -4.02 4.96 -11.87
N GLN A 88 -3.93 6.12 -11.20
CA GLN A 88 -2.64 6.63 -10.69
C GLN A 88 -2.04 5.73 -9.62
N TYR A 89 -2.89 5.06 -8.82
CA TYR A 89 -2.47 4.06 -7.86
C TYR A 89 -1.79 2.87 -8.55
N PHE A 90 -2.40 2.35 -9.63
CA PHE A 90 -1.80 1.26 -10.39
C PHE A 90 -0.49 1.68 -11.07
N ASP A 91 -0.38 2.90 -11.59
CA ASP A 91 0.88 3.39 -12.18
C ASP A 91 2.01 3.46 -11.13
N TYR A 92 1.70 3.92 -9.92
CA TYR A 92 2.68 3.97 -8.81
C TYR A 92 3.11 2.57 -8.37
N TRP A 93 2.16 1.68 -8.13
CA TRP A 93 2.45 0.32 -7.70
C TRP A 93 3.14 -0.51 -8.79
N HIS A 94 2.79 -0.29 -10.05
CA HIS A 94 3.47 -0.95 -11.16
C HIS A 94 4.97 -0.61 -11.17
N CYS A 95 5.33 0.66 -10.99
CA CYS A 95 6.72 1.08 -10.88
C CYS A 95 7.45 0.40 -9.69
N ILE A 96 6.78 0.31 -8.53
CA ILE A 96 7.36 -0.35 -7.35
C ILE A 96 7.53 -1.84 -7.60
N ASP A 97 6.50 -2.52 -8.12
CA ASP A 97 6.53 -3.95 -8.40
C ASP A 97 7.62 -4.30 -9.42
N GLU A 98 7.79 -3.49 -10.48
CA GLU A 98 8.88 -3.65 -11.44
C GLU A 98 10.26 -3.51 -10.78
N CYS A 99 10.42 -2.53 -9.88
CA CYS A 99 11.67 -2.33 -9.14
C CYS A 99 11.98 -3.47 -8.17
N VAL A 100 10.96 -4.01 -7.49
CA VAL A 100 11.10 -5.08 -6.49
C VAL A 100 11.28 -6.45 -7.15
N ALA A 101 10.62 -6.71 -8.28
CA ALA A 101 10.64 -8.00 -8.97
C ALA A 101 12.07 -8.48 -9.30
N LEU A 102 12.97 -7.55 -9.66
CA LEU A 102 14.36 -7.85 -9.99
C LEU A 102 15.20 -8.32 -8.80
N LYS A 103 14.75 -8.06 -7.56
CA LYS A 103 15.55 -8.25 -6.34
C LYS A 103 14.93 -9.24 -5.37
N LEU A 104 13.61 -9.38 -5.39
CA LEU A 104 12.87 -10.14 -4.40
C LEU A 104 13.22 -11.64 -4.47
N PHE A 105 13.19 -12.24 -5.66
CA PHE A 105 13.50 -13.67 -5.82
C PHE A 105 14.97 -14.02 -5.59
N ALA A 106 15.87 -13.03 -5.58
CA ALA A 106 17.27 -13.25 -5.21
C ALA A 106 17.47 -13.34 -3.68
N LYS A 107 16.49 -12.89 -2.89
CA LYS A 107 16.54 -12.87 -1.43
C LYS A 107 15.71 -13.99 -0.79
N LEU A 108 14.67 -14.44 -1.47
CA LEU A 108 13.83 -15.58 -1.08
C LEU A 108 14.56 -16.89 -1.39
N LYS A 109 14.55 -17.83 -0.44
CA LYS A 109 15.13 -19.18 -0.55
C LYS A 109 14.03 -20.23 -0.64
#